data_AF-A0A4Q3WCJ2-F1
#
_entry.id   AF-A0A4Q3WCJ2-F1
#
_cell.length_a   1.000
_cell.length_b   1.000
_cell.length_c   1.000
_cell.angle_alpha   90.00
_cell.angle_beta   90.00
_cell.angle_gamma   90.00
#
_symmetry.space_group_name_H-M   'P 1'
#
loop_
_entity.id
_entity.type
_entity.pdbx_description
1 polymer ?
#
loop_
_entity_poly.entity_id
_entity_poly.type
_entity_poly.pdbx_seq_one_letter_code
_entity_poly.pdbx_strand_id
1 'polypeptide(L)'
;MQQHPPTTPFGRRSLTLAHVASQMVANERPPEKVVHKWKVYQAICAARPRLGVSERSLSVLNALLTFHPETALTGAGDLIVFPSNHQLSLRAHGMPASTLRR
;
A
#
# COMPACT_ATOMS: atom_id res chain seq x y z
N MET A 1 25.02 -22.11 15.24
CA MET A 1 23.60 -21.67 15.15
C MET A 1 23.43 -20.91 13.85
N GLN A 2 22.59 -21.38 12.92
CA GLN A 2 22.31 -20.64 11.67
C GLN A 2 21.30 -19.52 11.95
N GLN A 3 21.73 -18.27 11.79
CA GLN A 3 20.86 -17.10 11.90
C GLN A 3 20.00 -16.99 10.64
N HIS A 4 18.69 -17.18 10.79
CA HIS A 4 17.74 -16.95 9.70
C HIS A 4 17.27 -15.50 9.79
N PRO A 5 17.63 -14.61 8.83
CA PRO A 5 17.15 -13.24 8.85
C PRO A 5 15.62 -13.23 8.72
N PRO A 6 14.91 -12.40 9.50
CA PRO A 6 13.46 -12.28 9.36
C PRO A 6 13.12 -11.82 7.95
N THR A 7 12.13 -12.46 7.34
CA THR A 7 11.65 -12.16 5.97
C THR A 7 10.25 -11.59 6.02
N THR A 8 9.89 -10.80 5.01
CA THR A 8 8.53 -10.29 4.85
C THR A 8 7.56 -11.45 4.55
N PRO A 9 6.30 -11.41 5.05
CA PRO A 9 5.31 -12.47 4.83
C PRO A 9 5.07 -12.77 3.35
N PHE A 10 5.21 -11.74 2.50
CA PHE A 10 5.09 -11.83 1.05
C PHE A 10 6.40 -11.44 0.39
N GLY A 11 6.80 -12.19 -0.64
CA GLY A 11 7.93 -11.85 -1.52
C GLY A 11 9.32 -12.23 -1.01
N ARG A 12 9.45 -12.89 0.15
CA ARG A 12 10.73 -13.39 0.72
C ARG A 12 11.84 -12.32 0.76
N ARG A 13 11.48 -11.04 0.94
CA ARG A 13 12.46 -9.95 1.08
C ARG A 13 12.93 -9.88 2.53
N SER A 14 14.17 -9.47 2.76
CA SER A 14 14.67 -9.24 4.12
C SER A 14 13.86 -8.15 4.80
N LEU A 15 13.41 -8.40 6.03
CA LEU A 15 12.74 -7.42 6.87
C LEU A 15 13.78 -6.42 7.39
N THR A 16 13.56 -5.12 7.18
CA THR A 16 14.44 -4.06 7.69
C THR A 16 13.84 -3.38 8.92
N LEU A 17 14.67 -2.77 9.77
CA LEU A 17 14.18 -1.97 10.90
C LEU A 17 13.32 -0.79 10.44
N ALA A 18 13.59 -0.23 9.26
CA ALA A 18 12.75 0.81 8.67
C ALA A 18 11.32 0.33 8.39
N HIS A 19 11.12 -0.93 8.00
CA HIS A 19 9.78 -1.51 7.84
C HIS A 19 9.07 -1.61 9.20
N VAL A 20 9.77 -2.06 10.25
CA VAL A 20 9.20 -2.17 11.60
C VAL A 20 8.81 -0.79 12.14
N ALA A 21 9.71 0.19 12.04
CA ALA A 21 9.45 1.57 12.46
C ALA A 21 8.24 2.16 11.71
N SER A 22 8.15 1.96 10.39
CA SER A 22 7.01 2.42 9.60
C SER A 22 5.70 1.77 10.04
N GLN A 23 5.71 0.48 10.37
CA GLN A 23 4.54 -0.23 10.87
C GLN A 23 4.11 0.24 12.27
N MET A 24 5.08 0.54 13.14
CA MET A 24 4.79 1.10 14.47
C MET A 24 4.11 2.47 14.35
N VAL A 25 4.65 3.37 13.54
CA VAL A 25 4.06 4.70 13.29
C VAL A 25 2.64 4.58 12.71
N ALA A 26 2.41 3.62 11.82
CA ALA A 26 1.07 3.36 11.27
C ALA A 26 0.09 2.86 12.35
N ASN A 27 0.56 2.04 13.30
CA ASN A 27 -0.25 1.50 14.40
C ASN A 27 -0.54 2.53 15.50
N GLU A 28 0.32 3.53 15.68
CA GLU A 28 0.12 4.65 16.62
C GLU A 28 -0.94 5.67 16.13
N ARG A 29 -1.49 5.48 14.92
CA ARG A 29 -2.51 6.36 14.35
C ARG A 29 -3.76 6.39 15.25
N PRO A 30 -4.35 7.58 15.52
CA PRO A 30 -5.57 7.67 16.28
C PRO A 30 -6.77 7.00 15.58
N PRO A 31 -7.59 6.20 16.30
CA PRO A 31 -8.72 5.47 15.73
C PRO A 31 -9.82 6.38 15.15
N GLU A 32 -9.94 7.60 15.66
CA GLU A 32 -10.88 8.63 15.23
C GLU A 32 -10.44 9.37 13.95
N LYS A 33 -9.19 9.17 13.49
CA LYS A 33 -8.69 9.87 12.32
C LYS A 33 -9.36 9.35 11.05
N VAL A 34 -10.15 10.21 10.42
CA VAL A 34 -10.81 9.95 9.13
C VAL A 34 -10.16 10.76 8.03
N VAL A 35 -9.82 10.11 6.92
CA VAL A 35 -9.24 10.77 5.75
C VAL A 35 -9.99 10.38 4.48
N HIS A 36 -10.16 11.35 3.57
CA HIS A 36 -10.79 11.08 2.27
C HIS A 36 -9.76 10.49 1.29
N LYS A 37 -9.93 9.23 0.89
CA LYS A 37 -8.93 8.48 0.12
C LYS A 37 -8.46 9.18 -1.16
N TRP A 38 -9.39 9.82 -1.88
CA TRP A 38 -9.05 10.51 -3.13
C TRP A 38 -8.31 11.83 -2.93
N LYS A 39 -8.51 12.52 -1.80
CA LYS A 39 -7.76 13.74 -1.49
C LYS A 39 -6.30 13.39 -1.18
N VAL A 40 -6.10 12.32 -0.42
CA VAL A 40 -4.76 11.78 -0.12
C VAL A 40 -4.09 11.31 -1.41
N TYR A 41 -4.79 10.55 -2.25
CA TYR A 41 -4.26 10.10 -3.54
C TYR A 41 -3.81 11.27 -4.44
N GLN A 42 -4.65 12.30 -4.59
CA GLN A 42 -4.30 13.49 -5.37
C GLN A 42 -3.08 14.21 -4.79
N ALA A 43 -2.99 14.34 -3.46
CA ALA A 43 -1.83 14.93 -2.80
C ALA A 43 -0.54 14.12 -3.07
N ILE A 44 -0.61 12.79 -3.04
CA ILE A 44 0.51 11.89 -3.37
C ILE A 44 0.91 12.06 -4.84
N CYS A 45 -0.05 12.12 -5.77
CA CYS A 45 0.21 12.36 -7.19
C CYS A 45 0.91 13.71 -7.42
N ALA A 46 0.46 14.78 -6.75
CA ALA A 46 1.09 16.09 -6.83
C ALA A 46 2.51 16.08 -6.22
N ALA A 47 2.71 15.34 -5.13
CA ALA A 47 4.00 15.20 -4.47
C ALA A 47 4.93 14.14 -5.09
N ARG A 48 4.51 13.46 -6.18
CA ARG A 48 5.24 12.37 -6.83
C ARG A 48 6.74 12.64 -7.02
N PRO A 49 7.17 13.80 -7.56
CA PRO A 49 8.59 14.06 -7.79
C PRO A 49 9.42 14.10 -6.51
N ARG A 50 8.81 14.54 -5.39
CA ARG A 50 9.47 14.62 -4.08
C ARG A 50 9.50 13.27 -3.36
N LEU A 51 8.49 12.44 -3.60
CA LEU A 51 8.36 11.11 -2.98
C LEU A 51 9.16 10.02 -3.70
N GLY A 52 9.65 10.27 -4.92
CA GLY A 52 10.38 9.27 -5.71
C GLY A 52 9.53 8.06 -6.12
N VAL A 53 8.21 8.19 -6.12
CA VAL A 53 7.28 7.10 -6.45
C VAL A 53 7.03 7.01 -7.96
N SER A 54 6.98 5.79 -8.48
CA SER A 54 6.74 5.55 -9.91
C SER A 54 5.25 5.67 -10.26
N GLU A 55 4.95 5.98 -11.53
CA GLU A 55 3.55 5.99 -12.02
C GLU A 55 2.87 4.63 -11.87
N ARG A 56 3.63 3.55 -12.03
CA ARG A 56 3.13 2.19 -11.80
C ARG A 56 2.72 1.98 -10.34
N SER A 57 3.52 2.47 -9.40
CA SER A 57 3.18 2.43 -7.97
C SER A 57 1.90 3.22 -7.67
N LEU A 58 1.71 4.38 -8.32
CA LEU A 58 0.49 5.17 -8.19
C LEU A 58 -0.74 4.49 -8.80
N SER A 59 -0.57 3.78 -9.93
CA SER A 59 -1.64 2.98 -10.53
C SER A 59 -2.06 1.83 -9.59
N VAL A 60 -1.09 1.14 -8.99
CA VAL A 60 -1.37 0.08 -8.00
C VAL A 60 -2.06 0.68 -6.76
N LEU A 61 -1.59 1.81 -6.24
CA LEU A 61 -2.24 2.49 -5.12
C LEU A 61 -3.69 2.86 -5.46
N ASN A 62 -3.94 3.45 -6.63
CA ASN A 62 -5.28 3.77 -7.10
C ASN A 62 -6.16 2.51 -7.12
N ALA A 63 -5.67 1.42 -7.71
CA ALA A 63 -6.38 0.15 -7.76
C ALA A 63 -6.73 -0.35 -6.35
N LEU A 64 -5.78 -0.34 -5.42
CA LEU A 64 -6.01 -0.75 -4.02
C LEU A 64 -7.10 0.09 -3.34
N LEU A 65 -7.10 1.42 -3.53
CA LEU A 65 -8.11 2.32 -2.96
C LEU A 65 -9.53 2.05 -3.50
N THR A 66 -9.67 1.51 -4.71
CA THR A 66 -10.99 1.14 -5.27
C THR A 66 -11.60 -0.12 -4.65
N PHE A 67 -10.83 -0.94 -3.92
CA PHE A 67 -11.39 -2.11 -3.21
C PHE A 67 -12.13 -1.73 -1.93
N HIS A 68 -11.86 -0.56 -1.36
CA HIS A 68 -12.66 -0.02 -0.27
C HIS A 68 -13.93 0.65 -0.86
N PRO A 69 -15.15 0.24 -0.47
CA PRO A 69 -16.37 0.88 -0.94
C PRO A 69 -16.45 2.33 -0.46
N GLU A 70 -16.11 2.56 0.80
CA GLU A 70 -16.14 3.88 1.43
C GLU A 70 -15.07 4.83 0.88
N THR A 71 -15.41 6.10 0.81
CA THR A 71 -14.46 7.19 0.44
C THR A 71 -13.65 7.66 1.64
N ALA A 72 -14.18 7.46 2.84
CA ALA A 72 -13.54 7.74 4.11
C ALA A 72 -12.74 6.52 4.60
N LEU A 73 -11.43 6.69 4.79
CA LEU A 73 -10.58 5.71 5.46
C LEU A 73 -10.49 6.08 6.94
N THR A 74 -10.86 5.16 7.81
CA THR A 74 -10.94 5.39 9.26
C THR A 74 -9.79 4.74 10.00
N GLY A 75 -9.50 5.25 11.20
CA GLY A 75 -8.56 4.70 12.19
C GLY A 75 -8.89 3.28 12.63
N ALA A 76 -10.16 3.08 12.91
CA ALA A 76 -10.70 1.86 13.51
C ALA A 76 -10.99 0.72 12.52
N GLY A 77 -11.09 1.01 11.22
CA GLY A 77 -11.38 0.01 10.20
C GLY A 77 -10.12 -0.71 9.71
N ASP A 78 -10.26 -1.98 9.32
CA ASP A 78 -9.19 -2.71 8.66
C ASP A 78 -8.98 -2.15 7.24
N LEU A 79 -7.80 -1.58 6.99
CA LEU A 79 -7.39 -1.05 5.68
C LEU A 79 -6.72 -2.11 4.79
N ILE A 80 -6.82 -3.38 5.19
CA ILE A 80 -6.30 -4.51 4.43
C ILE A 80 -7.31 -4.95 3.37
N VAL A 81 -6.81 -5.26 2.18
CA VAL A 81 -7.57 -5.85 1.07
C VAL A 81 -6.86 -7.09 0.57
N PHE A 82 -7.63 -8.10 0.15
CA PHE A 82 -7.10 -9.37 -0.39
C PHE A 82 -7.52 -9.57 -1.85
N PRO A 83 -7.11 -8.69 -2.78
CA PRO A 83 -7.48 -8.82 -4.18
C PRO A 83 -6.73 -9.96 -4.86
N SER A 84 -7.37 -10.65 -5.80
CA SER A 84 -6.64 -11.56 -6.68
C SER A 84 -5.71 -10.74 -7.60
N ASN A 85 -4.58 -11.34 -8.02
CA ASN A 85 -3.66 -10.69 -8.98
C ASN A 85 -4.40 -10.26 -10.27
N HIS A 86 -5.41 -11.03 -10.69
CA HIS A 86 -6.23 -10.71 -11.85
C HIS A 86 -7.08 -9.46 -11.61
N GLN A 87 -7.81 -9.37 -10.48
CA GLN A 87 -8.61 -8.20 -10.15
C GLN A 87 -7.76 -6.95 -9.91
N LEU A 88 -6.60 -7.11 -9.28
CA LEU A 88 -5.66 -6.01 -9.08
C LEU A 88 -5.14 -5.50 -10.43
N SER A 89 -4.74 -6.40 -11.33
CA SER A 89 -4.30 -6.05 -12.68
C SER A 89 -5.37 -5.29 -13.47
N LEU A 90 -6.62 -5.78 -13.46
CA LEU A 90 -7.75 -5.12 -14.14
C LEU A 90 -7.95 -3.68 -13.67
N ARG A 91 -7.91 -3.45 -12.34
CA ARG A 91 -8.07 -2.12 -11.75
C ARG A 91 -6.84 -1.23 -11.89
N ALA A 92 -5.66 -1.83 -12.02
CA ALA A 92 -4.40 -1.13 -12.29
C ALA A 92 -4.17 -0.90 -13.80
N HIS A 93 -5.24 -0.71 -14.58
CA HIS A 93 -5.20 -0.46 -16.03
C HIS A 93 -4.55 -1.59 -16.85
N GLY A 94 -4.83 -2.85 -16.49
CA GLY A 94 -4.31 -4.02 -17.20
C GLY A 94 -2.83 -4.31 -16.95
N MET A 95 -2.29 -3.85 -15.82
CA MET A 95 -0.87 -4.01 -15.49
C MET A 95 -0.46 -5.50 -15.47
N PRO A 96 0.60 -5.91 -16.19
CA PRO A 96 1.03 -7.31 -16.21
C PRO A 96 1.44 -7.82 -14.82
N ALA A 97 1.17 -9.10 -14.54
CA ALA A 97 1.53 -9.72 -13.26
C ALA A 97 3.04 -9.67 -12.95
N SER A 98 3.91 -9.73 -13.97
CA SER A 98 5.35 -9.56 -13.83
C SER A 98 5.73 -8.18 -13.28
N THR A 99 4.96 -7.16 -13.65
CA THR A 99 5.16 -5.77 -13.21
C THR A 99 4.64 -5.56 -11.79
N LEU A 100 3.51 -6.18 -11.44
CA LEU A 100 2.95 -6.13 -10.08
C LEU A 100 3.85 -6.76 -9.01
N ARG A 101 4.66 -7.76 -9.38
CA ARG A 101 5.55 -8.48 -8.45
C ARG A 101 6.87 -7.76 -8.14
N ARG A 102 7.15 -6.65 -8.82
CA ARG A 102 8.43 -5.95 -8.77
C ARG A 102 8.44 -4.88 -7.69
#